data_AF-A0A532CXW0-F1
#
_entry.id   AF-A0A532CXW0-F1
#
_cell.length_a   1.000
_cell.length_b   1.000
_cell.length_c   1.000
_cell.angle_alpha   90.00
_cell.angle_beta   90.00
_cell.angle_gamma   90.00
#
_symmetry.space_group_name_H-M   'P 1'
#
loop_
_entity.id
_entity.type
_entity.pdbx_description
1 polymer ?
#
loop_
_entity_poly.entity_id
_entity_poly.type
_entity_poly.pdbx_seq_one_letter_code
_entity_poly.pdbx_strand_id
1 'polypeptide(L)'
;MSTIVLPDFLPYLLAIVGLLALWQYYQLRVMKGRILAIDIFDRSGIRMYLYVVADNLQSCEVCQSAHGTVFPPSTVMKKQFSPIKGTCKNPAGCIGFLVGLYGAWPEGNEIVARLRQSPKREPIQLGQDDLMEIILGPWERSISANTDRLGIYVLEAVLGDCSNPKPAMDKYRQILESAKEVRHMPLIVPAYFRLVELLTRQGQAAEALHFVEQFEKRYKTGQSGPYAPTQKQLGLMAIKKSHLKNAARTTATTSMA
;
A
#
# COMPACT_ATOMS: atom_id res chain seq x y z
N MET A 1 51.36 45.41 -19.37
CA MET A 1 50.20 44.78 -18.70
C MET A 1 49.78 43.59 -19.57
N SER A 2 49.98 42.37 -19.09
CA SER A 2 49.68 41.16 -19.87
C SER A 2 48.24 40.74 -19.60
N THR A 3 47.36 40.95 -20.58
CA THR A 3 45.96 40.51 -20.53
C THR A 3 45.91 39.00 -20.78
N ILE A 4 45.57 38.24 -19.74
CA ILE A 4 45.37 36.79 -19.84
C ILE A 4 44.03 36.58 -20.55
N VAL A 5 44.07 36.14 -21.80
CA VAL A 5 42.88 35.74 -22.57
C VAL A 5 42.57 34.29 -22.21
N LEU A 6 41.52 34.08 -21.40
CA LEU A 6 41.05 32.74 -21.10
C LEU A 6 40.36 32.14 -22.34
N PRO A 7 40.66 30.89 -22.72
CA PRO A 7 39.97 30.22 -23.82
C PRO A 7 38.49 29.98 -23.52
N ASP A 8 37.63 30.18 -24.52
CA ASP A 8 36.16 30.04 -24.39
C ASP A 8 35.69 28.67 -23.89
N PHE A 9 36.50 27.63 -24.05
CA PHE A 9 36.17 26.26 -23.59
C PHE A 9 36.48 26.02 -22.11
N LEU A 10 37.28 26.88 -21.47
CA LEU A 10 37.68 26.72 -20.06
C LEU A 10 36.48 26.70 -19.07
N PRO A 11 35.46 27.58 -19.18
CA PRO A 11 34.30 27.51 -18.29
C PRO A 11 33.53 26.20 -18.44
N TYR A 12 33.48 25.61 -19.63
CA TYR A 12 32.82 24.32 -19.86
C TYR A 12 33.61 23.16 -19.23
N LEU A 13 34.94 23.17 -19.33
CA LEU A 13 35.79 22.19 -18.63
C LEU A 13 35.61 22.29 -17.11
N LEU A 14 35.57 23.50 -16.56
CA LEU A 14 35.33 23.73 -15.14
C LEU A 14 33.95 23.24 -14.70
N ALA A 15 32.91 23.43 -15.53
CA ALA A 15 31.57 22.91 -15.27
C ALA A 15 31.54 21.37 -15.27
N ILE A 16 32.21 20.73 -16.23
CA ILE A 16 32.32 19.26 -16.31
C ILE A 16 33.07 18.71 -15.09
N VAL A 17 34.20 19.32 -14.73
CA VAL A 17 34.96 18.94 -13.52
C VAL A 17 34.12 19.15 -12.26
N GLY A 18 33.35 20.24 -12.19
CA GLY A 18 32.41 20.51 -11.10
C GLY A 18 31.32 19.44 -10.99
N LEU A 19 30.73 19.02 -12.11
CA LEU A 19 29.76 17.91 -12.16
C LEU A 19 30.38 16.58 -11.74
N LEU A 20 31.59 16.27 -12.20
CA LEU A 20 32.32 15.05 -11.82
C LEU A 20 32.69 15.05 -10.34
N ALA A 21 33.08 16.20 -9.79
CA ALA A 21 33.35 16.37 -8.36
C ALA A 21 32.06 16.24 -7.53
N LEU A 22 30.95 16.81 -7.99
CA LEU A 22 29.63 16.65 -7.36
C LEU A 22 29.19 15.17 -7.36
N TRP A 23 29.42 14.46 -8.46
CA TRP A 23 29.15 13.03 -8.59
C TRP A 23 30.05 12.19 -7.66
N GLN A 24 31.35 12.45 -7.62
CA GLN A 24 32.29 11.81 -6.68
C GLN A 24 31.89 12.07 -5.22
N TYR A 25 31.50 13.29 -4.89
CA TYR A 25 31.01 13.65 -3.56
C TYR A 25 29.71 12.93 -3.19
N TYR A 26 28.79 12.82 -4.14
CA TYR A 26 27.58 12.02 -4.01
C TYR A 26 27.92 10.53 -3.75
N GLN A 27 28.82 9.93 -4.54
CA GLN A 27 29.30 8.55 -4.34
C GLN A 27 29.93 8.34 -2.96
N LEU A 28 30.71 9.31 -2.47
CA LEU A 28 31.28 9.27 -1.12
C LEU A 28 30.20 9.39 -0.01
N ARG A 29 29.17 10.21 -0.19
CA ARG A 29 28.03 10.29 0.74
C ARG A 29 27.21 8.99 0.77
N VAL A 30 27.12 8.32 -0.37
CA VAL A 30 26.52 7.00 -0.53
C VAL A 30 27.34 5.92 0.20
N MET A 31 28.66 5.89 0.00
CA MET A 31 29.57 4.97 0.72
C MET A 31 29.60 5.21 2.24
N LYS A 32 29.43 6.45 2.70
CA LYS A 32 29.31 6.81 4.12
C LYS A 32 27.94 6.46 4.74
N GLY A 33 27.03 5.81 4.00
CA GLY A 33 25.75 5.35 4.53
C GLY A 33 24.73 6.44 4.87
N ARG A 34 25.04 7.72 4.56
CA ARG A 34 24.10 8.84 4.71
C ARG A 34 23.08 8.92 3.58
N ILE A 35 23.37 8.25 2.46
CA ILE A 35 22.44 7.99 1.35
C ILE A 35 22.54 6.49 1.09
N LEU A 36 21.44 5.75 1.26
CA LEU A 36 21.43 4.32 1.02
C LEU A 36 21.53 4.04 -0.49
N ALA A 37 22.71 3.59 -0.95
CA ALA A 37 22.96 3.11 -2.32
C ALA A 37 21.95 2.03 -2.79
N ILE A 38 21.25 1.42 -1.84
CA ILE A 38 20.24 0.38 -2.04
C ILE A 38 19.06 0.88 -2.88
N ASP A 39 18.80 2.19 -2.97
CA ASP A 39 17.70 2.71 -3.79
C ASP A 39 17.95 2.60 -5.32
N ILE A 40 19.20 2.42 -5.76
CA ILE A 40 19.50 2.18 -7.19
C ILE A 40 19.17 0.72 -7.59
N PHE A 41 19.26 -0.21 -6.64
CA PHE A 41 19.06 -1.64 -6.88
C PHE A 41 17.66 -2.13 -6.51
N ASP A 42 16.92 -1.40 -5.67
CA ASP A 42 15.52 -1.68 -5.41
C ASP A 42 14.63 -1.07 -6.50
N ARG A 43 14.39 -1.84 -7.56
CA ARG A 43 13.48 -1.45 -8.66
C ARG A 43 12.05 -1.16 -8.19
N SER A 44 11.65 -1.61 -6.99
CA SER A 44 10.32 -1.36 -6.46
C SER A 44 10.22 -0.03 -5.71
N GLY A 45 11.33 0.46 -5.16
CA GLY A 45 11.35 1.59 -4.23
C GLY A 45 10.55 1.31 -2.96
N ILE A 46 10.55 0.07 -2.45
CA ILE A 46 9.79 -0.36 -1.27
C ILE A 46 10.76 -1.00 -0.28
N ARG A 47 10.93 -0.38 0.89
CA ARG A 47 11.89 -0.86 1.91
C ARG A 47 11.31 -1.83 2.91
N MET A 48 10.00 -1.80 3.10
CA MET A 48 9.28 -2.70 4.00
C MET A 48 7.88 -2.99 3.48
N TYR A 49 7.35 -4.16 3.81
CA TYR A 49 5.96 -4.51 3.54
C TYR A 49 5.24 -4.78 4.86
N LEU A 50 4.18 -4.03 5.12
CA LEU A 50 3.35 -4.17 6.31
C LEU A 50 2.05 -4.89 5.93
N TYR A 51 1.78 -6.04 6.56
CA TYR A 51 0.50 -6.71 6.42
C TYR A 51 -0.48 -6.21 7.47
N VAL A 52 -1.65 -5.76 7.03
CA VAL A 52 -2.76 -5.40 7.91
C VAL A 52 -4.04 -6.08 7.45
N VAL A 53 -4.89 -6.42 8.40
CA VAL A 53 -6.24 -6.92 8.15
C VAL A 53 -7.22 -6.01 8.88
N ALA A 54 -8.38 -5.78 8.28
CA ALA A 54 -9.47 -5.05 8.92
C ALA A 54 -9.81 -5.67 10.28
N ASP A 55 -9.89 -4.84 11.32
CA ASP A 55 -10.24 -5.26 12.67
C ASP A 55 -11.75 -5.43 12.81
N ASN A 56 -12.30 -6.39 12.06
CA ASN A 56 -13.71 -6.70 12.11
C ASN A 56 -13.93 -8.10 12.67
N LEU A 57 -15.13 -8.33 13.22
CA LEU A 57 -15.65 -9.64 13.64
C LEU A 57 -15.66 -10.73 12.53
N GLN A 58 -15.11 -10.45 11.34
CA GLN A 58 -14.99 -11.37 10.20
C GLN A 58 -13.54 -11.77 9.89
N SER A 59 -12.56 -11.15 10.55
CA SER A 59 -11.17 -11.57 10.48
C SER A 59 -10.96 -12.80 11.36
N CYS A 60 -10.52 -13.89 10.75
CA CYS A 60 -10.22 -15.10 11.50
C CYS A 60 -8.93 -14.92 12.31
N GLU A 61 -8.80 -15.67 13.40
CA GLU A 61 -7.64 -15.63 14.32
C GLU A 61 -6.29 -15.75 13.61
N VAL A 62 -6.20 -16.54 12.53
CA VAL A 62 -4.96 -16.72 11.75
C VAL A 62 -4.56 -15.41 11.07
N CYS A 63 -5.51 -14.72 10.46
CA CYS A 63 -5.24 -13.43 9.81
C CYS A 63 -5.00 -12.33 10.84
N GLN A 64 -5.73 -12.36 11.95
CA GLN A 64 -5.54 -11.41 13.04
C GLN A 64 -4.15 -11.55 13.68
N SER A 65 -3.65 -12.78 13.84
CA SER A 65 -2.31 -13.03 14.38
C SER A 65 -1.17 -12.49 13.50
N ALA A 66 -1.45 -12.24 12.22
CA ALA A 66 -0.51 -11.62 11.29
C ALA A 66 -0.73 -10.10 11.12
N HIS A 67 -1.83 -9.55 11.63
CA HIS A 67 -2.11 -8.12 11.58
C HIS A 67 -0.94 -7.34 12.19
N GLY A 68 -0.37 -6.37 11.48
CA GLY A 68 0.76 -5.59 11.98
C GLY A 68 2.13 -6.23 11.72
N THR A 69 2.20 -7.39 11.05
CA THR A 69 3.50 -7.99 10.72
C THR A 69 4.17 -7.24 9.57
N VAL A 70 5.41 -6.82 9.78
CA VAL A 70 6.27 -6.17 8.80
C VAL A 70 7.31 -7.17 8.28
N PHE A 71 7.43 -7.24 6.95
CA PHE A 71 8.31 -8.13 6.23
C PHE A 71 9.37 -7.34 5.46
N PRO A 72 10.62 -7.85 5.36
CA PRO A 72 11.56 -7.28 4.42
C PRO A 72 11.20 -7.66 2.97
N PRO A 73 11.59 -6.86 1.97
CA PRO A 73 11.32 -7.14 0.56
C PRO A 73 11.82 -8.51 0.10
N SER A 74 12.98 -8.95 0.59
CA SER A 74 13.57 -10.25 0.28
C SER A 74 12.69 -11.45 0.68
N THR A 75 11.80 -11.27 1.66
CA THR A 75 10.87 -12.31 2.08
C THR A 75 9.62 -12.31 1.21
N VAL A 76 9.10 -11.13 0.86
CA VAL A 76 7.89 -10.98 0.04
C VAL A 76 8.09 -11.44 -1.40
N MET A 77 9.32 -11.28 -1.95
CA MET A 77 9.65 -11.69 -3.32
C MET A 77 9.78 -13.21 -3.52
N LYS A 78 9.63 -14.02 -2.47
CA LYS A 78 9.67 -15.49 -2.59
C LYS A 78 8.39 -15.98 -3.28
N LYS A 79 8.51 -16.97 -4.19
CA LYS A 79 7.38 -17.49 -5.00
C LYS A 79 6.16 -17.96 -4.21
N GLN A 80 6.35 -18.40 -2.97
CA GLN A 80 5.29 -18.91 -2.09
C GLN A 80 5.12 -18.04 -0.84
N PHE A 81 5.42 -16.74 -0.96
CA PHE A 81 5.21 -15.83 0.15
C PHE A 81 3.72 -15.80 0.54
N SER A 82 3.50 -15.93 1.84
CA SER A 82 2.21 -15.70 2.49
C SER A 82 2.47 -14.87 3.74
N PRO A 83 1.71 -13.78 3.97
CA PRO A 83 1.82 -13.01 5.19
C PRO A 83 1.26 -13.75 6.41
N ILE A 84 0.39 -14.74 6.19
CA ILE A 84 -0.22 -15.56 7.25
C ILE A 84 0.50 -16.90 7.39
N LYS A 85 0.63 -17.37 8.64
CA LYS A 85 1.16 -18.69 8.98
C LYS A 85 0.01 -19.70 9.06
N GLY A 86 -0.30 -20.33 7.93
CA GLY A 86 -1.38 -21.32 7.80
C GLY A 86 -2.47 -20.89 6.82
N THR A 87 -3.63 -21.53 6.89
CA THR A 87 -4.77 -21.26 5.99
C THR A 87 -5.80 -20.36 6.67
N CYS A 88 -6.32 -19.38 5.93
CA CYS A 88 -7.42 -18.55 6.40
C CYS A 88 -8.65 -19.42 6.71
N LYS A 89 -9.20 -19.29 7.93
CA LYS A 89 -10.36 -20.06 8.38
C LYS A 89 -11.70 -19.50 7.90
N ASN A 90 -11.72 -18.25 7.41
CA ASN A 90 -12.93 -17.65 6.85
C ASN A 90 -13.18 -18.26 5.45
N PRO A 91 -14.33 -18.93 5.21
CA PRO A 91 -14.65 -19.51 3.90
C PRO A 91 -14.68 -18.48 2.76
N ALA A 92 -15.09 -17.23 3.05
CA ALA A 92 -15.06 -16.12 2.11
C ALA A 92 -13.64 -15.52 1.94
N GLY A 93 -12.71 -15.85 2.83
CA GLY A 93 -11.37 -15.26 2.91
C GLY A 93 -11.39 -13.90 3.61
N CYS A 94 -10.47 -13.68 4.54
CA CYS A 94 -10.30 -12.36 5.16
C CYS A 94 -9.65 -11.40 4.17
N ILE A 95 -10.07 -10.14 4.23
CA ILE A 95 -9.54 -9.09 3.37
C ILE A 95 -8.36 -8.44 4.08
N GLY A 96 -7.15 -8.86 3.70
CA GLY A 96 -5.90 -8.26 4.17
C GLY A 96 -5.22 -7.43 3.07
N PHE A 97 -4.43 -6.47 3.50
CA PHE A 97 -3.60 -5.62 2.66
C PHE A 97 -2.14 -5.91 2.95
N LEU A 98 -1.34 -6.09 1.90
CA LEU A 98 0.11 -6.07 2.00
C LEU A 98 0.59 -4.73 1.45
N VAL A 99 0.88 -3.81 2.37
CA VAL A 99 1.22 -2.42 2.07
C VAL A 99 2.73 -2.29 1.95
N GLY A 100 3.21 -1.97 0.75
CA GLY A 100 4.62 -1.61 0.56
C GLY A 100 4.86 -0.15 0.92
N LEU A 101 5.84 0.08 1.80
CA LEU A 101 6.28 1.42 2.22
C LEU A 101 7.78 1.59 1.95
N TYR A 102 8.17 2.75 1.44
CA TYR A 102 9.55 3.17 1.33
C TYR A 102 10.12 3.59 2.69
N GLY A 103 9.33 4.20 3.57
CA GLY A 103 9.73 4.36 4.97
C GLY A 103 10.78 5.44 5.26
N ALA A 104 10.93 6.50 4.45
CA ALA A 104 11.96 7.54 4.66
C ALA A 104 11.53 8.70 5.58
N TRP A 105 10.80 8.37 6.64
CA TRP A 105 10.46 9.25 7.77
C TRP A 105 10.93 8.59 9.08
N PRO A 106 10.96 9.31 10.23
CA PRO A 106 11.57 8.80 11.46
C PRO A 106 11.07 7.41 11.88
N GLU A 107 9.76 7.23 12.00
CA GLU A 107 9.11 5.99 12.45
C GLU A 107 9.34 4.85 11.43
N GLY A 108 9.21 5.15 10.14
CA GLY A 108 9.49 4.18 9.07
C GLY A 108 10.96 3.73 9.06
N ASN A 109 11.90 4.66 9.28
CA ASN A 109 13.33 4.35 9.34
C ASN A 109 13.67 3.49 10.56
N GLU A 110 13.02 3.73 11.69
CA GLU A 110 13.20 2.90 12.89
C GLU A 110 12.77 1.46 12.65
N ILE A 111 11.59 1.25 12.04
CA ILE A 111 11.11 -0.09 11.67
C ILE A 111 12.08 -0.76 10.69
N VAL A 112 12.54 -0.04 9.67
CA VAL A 112 13.54 -0.55 8.71
C VAL A 112 14.86 -0.88 9.40
N ALA A 113 15.30 -0.10 10.38
CA ALA A 113 16.50 -0.38 11.16
C ALA A 113 16.33 -1.64 12.00
N ARG A 114 15.20 -1.81 12.70
CA ARG A 114 14.87 -3.02 13.46
C ARG A 114 14.87 -4.27 12.56
N LEU A 115 14.26 -4.19 11.36
CA LEU A 115 14.28 -5.29 10.38
C LEU A 115 15.69 -5.69 9.94
N ARG A 116 16.60 -4.71 9.82
CA ARG A 116 18.00 -4.96 9.42
C ARG A 116 18.84 -5.55 10.55
N GLN A 117 18.55 -5.18 11.79
CA GLN A 117 19.24 -5.70 12.97
C GLN A 117 18.79 -7.12 13.35
N SER A 118 17.59 -7.52 12.95
CA SER A 118 17.08 -8.88 13.17
C SER A 118 17.97 -9.94 12.51
N PRO A 119 18.43 -10.97 13.25
CA PRO A 119 19.13 -12.12 12.67
C PRO A 119 18.29 -12.72 11.54
N LYS A 120 18.89 -12.93 10.37
CA LYS A 120 18.19 -13.42 9.14
C LYS A 120 17.10 -12.48 8.58
N ARG A 121 17.01 -11.23 9.03
CA ARG A 121 15.96 -10.26 8.62
C ARG A 121 14.57 -10.85 8.81
N GLU A 122 14.29 -11.37 10.00
CA GLU A 122 12.99 -11.96 10.29
C GLU A 122 11.88 -10.89 10.34
N PRO A 123 10.62 -11.27 10.05
CA PRO A 123 9.49 -10.37 10.16
C PRO A 123 9.33 -9.85 11.60
N ILE A 124 8.88 -8.60 11.72
CA ILE A 124 8.65 -7.95 13.01
C ILE A 124 7.15 -7.74 13.19
N GLN A 125 6.66 -8.05 14.38
CA GLN A 125 5.28 -7.78 14.75
C GLN A 125 5.18 -6.39 15.39
N LEU A 126 4.36 -5.52 14.80
CA LEU A 126 4.05 -4.21 15.38
C LEU A 126 2.81 -4.29 16.27
N GLY A 127 2.81 -3.51 17.34
CA GLY A 127 1.63 -3.29 18.18
C GLY A 127 0.70 -2.23 17.60
N GLN A 128 -0.45 -2.03 18.23
CA GLN A 128 -1.40 -0.99 17.82
C GLN A 128 -0.78 0.42 17.92
N ASP A 129 0.00 0.69 18.96
CA ASP A 129 0.65 1.98 19.16
C ASP A 129 1.67 2.28 18.06
N ASP A 130 2.53 1.30 17.72
CA ASP A 130 3.47 1.40 16.59
C ASP A 130 2.73 1.74 15.27
N LEU A 131 1.59 1.08 15.02
CA LEU A 131 0.78 1.32 13.81
C LEU A 131 0.17 2.72 13.80
N MET A 132 -0.25 3.23 14.96
CA MET A 132 -0.75 4.59 15.10
C MET A 132 0.35 5.64 14.91
N GLU A 133 1.56 5.38 15.41
CA GLU A 133 2.72 6.26 15.19
C GLU A 133 3.10 6.35 13.70
N ILE A 134 3.02 5.26 12.95
CA ILE A 134 3.23 5.29 11.49
C ILE A 134 2.25 6.25 10.79
N ILE A 135 0.98 6.24 11.22
CA ILE A 135 -0.09 7.03 10.62
C ILE A 135 0.00 8.51 11.02
N LEU A 136 0.19 8.77 12.33
CA LEU A 136 0.18 10.11 12.91
C LEU A 136 1.55 10.80 12.81
N GLY A 137 2.60 10.06 12.49
CA GLY A 137 3.96 10.57 12.34
C GLY A 137 4.08 11.58 11.20
N PRO A 138 5.21 12.31 11.11
CA PRO A 138 5.43 13.38 10.14
C PRO A 138 5.76 12.86 8.72
N TRP A 139 5.19 11.72 8.31
CA TRP A 139 5.50 11.07 7.03
C TRP A 139 5.19 11.97 5.83
N GLU A 140 4.20 12.85 5.92
CA GLU A 140 3.84 13.81 4.86
C GLU A 140 4.97 14.80 4.54
N ARG A 141 5.84 15.08 5.51
CA ARG A 141 7.00 15.98 5.34
C ARG A 141 8.21 15.26 4.75
N SER A 142 8.14 13.95 4.57
CA SER A 142 9.24 13.15 4.06
C SER A 142 9.35 13.21 2.54
N ILE A 143 10.56 12.94 2.04
CA ILE A 143 10.81 12.83 0.59
C ILE A 143 10.01 11.70 -0.07
N SER A 144 9.57 10.70 0.70
CA SER A 144 8.81 9.57 0.20
C SER A 144 7.30 9.70 0.41
N ALA A 145 6.84 10.84 0.95
CA ALA A 145 5.43 11.09 1.23
C ALA A 145 4.51 10.74 0.05
N ASN A 146 4.88 11.13 -1.18
CA ASN A 146 4.09 10.80 -2.37
C ASN A 146 4.05 9.30 -2.68
N THR A 147 5.16 8.59 -2.45
CA THR A 147 5.26 7.14 -2.66
C THR A 147 4.45 6.38 -1.63
N ASP A 148 4.46 6.84 -0.38
CA ASP A 148 3.85 6.13 0.74
C ASP A 148 2.40 6.51 1.00
N ARG A 149 1.92 7.65 0.47
CA ARG A 149 0.59 8.21 0.72
C ARG A 149 -0.54 7.18 0.61
N LEU A 150 -0.59 6.42 -0.49
CA LEU A 150 -1.67 5.43 -0.67
C LEU A 150 -1.53 4.25 0.30
N GLY A 151 -0.30 3.89 0.67
CA GLY A 151 -0.05 2.90 1.71
C GLY A 151 -0.55 3.38 3.06
N ILE A 152 -0.22 4.62 3.45
CA ILE A 152 -0.70 5.20 4.71
C ILE A 152 -2.23 5.34 4.72
N TYR A 153 -2.85 5.73 3.60
CA TYR A 153 -4.33 5.77 3.51
C TYR A 153 -4.97 4.40 3.70
N VAL A 154 -4.33 3.33 3.25
CA VAL A 154 -4.79 1.96 3.56
C VAL A 154 -4.72 1.71 5.06
N LEU A 155 -3.61 2.05 5.71
CA LEU A 155 -3.45 1.84 7.15
C LEU A 155 -4.50 2.64 7.95
N GLU A 156 -4.66 3.92 7.65
CA GLU A 156 -5.71 4.78 8.22
C GLU A 156 -7.11 4.19 8.04
N ALA A 157 -7.44 3.77 6.81
CA ALA A 157 -8.76 3.21 6.52
C ALA A 157 -8.98 1.91 7.27
N VAL A 158 -7.98 1.01 7.32
CA VAL A 158 -8.06 -0.29 7.97
C VAL A 158 -8.21 -0.17 9.48
N LEU A 159 -7.45 0.73 10.13
CA LEU A 159 -7.57 0.95 11.58
C LEU A 159 -8.81 1.76 11.97
N GLY A 160 -9.34 2.56 11.04
CA GLY A 160 -10.53 3.38 11.25
C GLY A 160 -11.84 2.72 10.82
N ASP A 161 -11.83 1.57 10.15
CA ASP A 161 -13.03 1.06 9.45
C ASP A 161 -14.21 0.74 10.38
N CYS A 162 -13.94 0.31 11.61
CA CYS A 162 -14.94 -0.01 12.61
C CYS A 162 -15.32 1.17 13.51
N SER A 163 -14.36 2.04 13.83
CA SER A 163 -14.57 3.19 14.72
C SER A 163 -15.12 4.41 13.99
N ASN A 164 -14.68 4.65 12.76
CA ASN A 164 -15.11 5.76 11.92
C ASN A 164 -15.19 5.34 10.43
N PRO A 165 -16.28 4.65 10.04
CA PRO A 165 -16.39 4.06 8.70
C PRO A 165 -16.44 5.09 7.57
N LYS A 166 -16.89 6.33 7.81
CA LYS A 166 -17.02 7.35 6.76
C LYS A 166 -15.65 7.79 6.19
N PRO A 167 -14.70 8.29 7.01
CA PRO A 167 -13.34 8.56 6.54
C PRO A 167 -12.65 7.34 5.93
N ALA A 168 -12.86 6.14 6.48
CA ALA A 168 -12.30 4.92 5.90
C ALA A 168 -12.81 4.67 4.47
N MET A 169 -14.12 4.85 4.23
CA MET A 169 -14.70 4.77 2.88
C MET A 169 -14.09 5.81 1.94
N ASP A 170 -13.93 7.06 2.37
CA ASP A 170 -13.33 8.12 1.54
C ASP A 170 -11.89 7.78 1.13
N LYS A 171 -11.10 7.23 2.06
CA LYS A 171 -9.73 6.77 1.80
C LYS A 171 -9.71 5.61 0.81
N TYR A 172 -10.60 4.63 0.94
CA TYR A 172 -10.73 3.55 -0.05
C TYR A 172 -11.13 4.08 -1.44
N ARG A 173 -12.06 5.03 -1.54
CA ARG A 173 -12.38 5.69 -2.83
C ARG A 173 -11.15 6.33 -3.44
N GLN A 174 -10.40 7.10 -2.64
CA GLN A 174 -9.18 7.76 -3.08
C GLN A 174 -8.10 6.80 -3.55
N ILE A 175 -7.95 5.64 -2.89
CA ILE A 175 -7.06 4.56 -3.33
C ILE A 175 -7.48 4.05 -4.72
N LEU A 176 -8.77 3.76 -4.92
CA LEU A 176 -9.28 3.24 -6.20
C LEU A 176 -9.11 4.25 -7.35
N GLU A 177 -9.22 5.55 -7.07
CA GLU A 177 -9.04 6.63 -8.05
C GLU A 177 -7.57 6.91 -8.37
N SER A 178 -6.70 6.81 -7.36
CA SER A 178 -5.30 7.25 -7.44
C SER A 178 -4.29 6.13 -7.71
N ALA A 179 -4.66 4.86 -7.47
CA ALA A 179 -3.79 3.70 -7.67
C ALA A 179 -3.55 3.40 -9.16
N LYS A 180 -2.57 4.11 -9.75
CA LYS A 180 -2.21 3.99 -11.18
C LYS A 180 -0.90 3.24 -11.44
N GLU A 181 -0.05 3.12 -10.43
CA GLU A 181 1.28 2.52 -10.55
C GLU A 181 1.28 1.04 -10.17
N VAL A 182 2.24 0.28 -10.72
CA VAL A 182 2.38 -1.17 -10.47
C VAL A 182 2.45 -1.48 -8.96
N ARG A 183 3.16 -0.67 -8.18
CA ARG A 183 3.27 -0.81 -6.72
C ARG A 183 1.95 -0.66 -5.97
N HIS A 184 0.96 0.05 -6.54
CA HIS A 184 -0.35 0.25 -5.93
C HIS A 184 -1.34 -0.86 -6.30
N MET A 185 -1.06 -1.65 -7.34
CA MET A 185 -1.96 -2.70 -7.83
C MET A 185 -2.38 -3.73 -6.76
N PRO A 186 -1.50 -4.18 -5.83
CA PRO A 186 -1.91 -5.06 -4.74
C PRO A 186 -3.01 -4.50 -3.83
N LEU A 187 -3.19 -3.17 -3.78
CA LEU A 187 -4.14 -2.51 -2.89
C LEU A 187 -5.55 -2.46 -3.49
N ILE A 188 -5.68 -2.55 -4.82
CA ILE A 188 -6.93 -2.26 -5.54
C ILE A 188 -8.02 -3.29 -5.24
N VAL A 189 -7.72 -4.59 -5.40
CA VAL A 189 -8.73 -5.64 -5.18
C VAL A 189 -9.22 -5.63 -3.73
N PRO A 190 -8.35 -5.65 -2.70
CA PRO A 190 -8.79 -5.55 -1.30
C PRO A 190 -9.59 -4.26 -1.01
N ALA A 191 -9.21 -3.11 -1.59
CA ALA A 191 -9.94 -1.85 -1.41
C ALA A 191 -11.38 -1.91 -1.96
N TYR A 192 -11.60 -2.51 -3.14
CA TYR A 192 -12.96 -2.73 -3.66
C TYR A 192 -13.81 -3.56 -2.68
N PHE A 193 -13.24 -4.66 -2.18
CA PHE A 193 -13.97 -5.53 -1.25
C PHE A 193 -14.32 -4.84 0.06
N ARG A 194 -13.38 -4.11 0.68
CA ARG A 194 -13.66 -3.35 1.91
C ARG A 194 -14.66 -2.24 1.67
N LEU A 195 -14.50 -1.45 0.62
CA LEU A 195 -15.41 -0.34 0.31
C LEU A 195 -16.85 -0.83 0.10
N VAL A 196 -17.04 -1.86 -0.74
CA VAL A 196 -18.37 -2.46 -0.96
C VAL A 196 -18.97 -2.96 0.34
N GLU A 197 -18.18 -3.59 1.20
CA GLU A 197 -18.66 -4.10 2.48
C GLU A 197 -19.06 -2.97 3.44
N LEU A 198 -18.24 -1.92 3.57
CA LEU A 198 -18.57 -0.76 4.41
C LEU A 198 -19.83 -0.05 3.91
N LEU A 199 -19.94 0.21 2.60
CA LEU A 199 -21.14 0.80 1.99
C LEU A 199 -22.39 -0.05 2.26
N THR A 200 -22.26 -1.38 2.14
CA THR A 200 -23.36 -2.31 2.44
C THR A 200 -23.79 -2.21 3.91
N ARG A 201 -22.83 -2.20 4.85
CA ARG A 201 -23.11 -2.06 6.29
C ARG A 201 -23.76 -0.72 6.64
N GLN A 202 -23.44 0.34 5.91
CA GLN A 202 -24.02 1.67 6.09
C GLN A 202 -25.37 1.84 5.35
N GLY A 203 -25.92 0.77 4.74
CA GLY A 203 -27.18 0.83 4.02
C GLY A 203 -27.11 1.54 2.65
N GLN A 204 -25.91 1.89 2.18
CA GLN A 204 -25.69 2.58 0.90
C GLN A 204 -25.64 1.59 -0.27
N ALA A 205 -26.69 0.79 -0.43
CA ALA A 205 -26.72 -0.34 -1.37
C ALA A 205 -26.52 0.07 -2.84
N ALA A 206 -27.07 1.22 -3.25
CA ALA A 206 -26.91 1.74 -4.62
C ALA A 206 -25.45 2.09 -4.94
N GLU A 207 -24.76 2.74 -4.00
CA GLU A 207 -23.34 3.10 -4.15
C GLU A 207 -22.46 1.84 -4.09
N ALA A 208 -22.75 0.90 -3.18
CA ALA A 208 -22.07 -0.39 -3.14
C ALA A 208 -22.19 -1.13 -4.48
N LEU A 209 -23.39 -1.14 -5.08
CA LEU A 209 -23.62 -1.76 -6.39
C LEU A 209 -22.82 -1.07 -7.50
N HIS A 210 -22.70 0.26 -7.47
CA HIS A 210 -21.88 1.02 -8.41
C HIS A 210 -20.41 0.55 -8.39
N PHE A 211 -19.81 0.41 -7.20
CA PHE A 211 -18.43 -0.06 -7.08
C PHE A 211 -18.25 -1.53 -7.49
N VAL A 212 -19.26 -2.38 -7.27
CA VAL A 212 -19.27 -3.75 -7.79
C VAL A 212 -19.24 -3.77 -9.32
N GLU A 213 -20.03 -2.92 -9.97
CA GLU A 213 -20.06 -2.81 -11.44
C GLU A 213 -18.76 -2.22 -11.99
N GLN A 214 -18.16 -1.25 -11.31
CA GLN A 214 -16.82 -0.75 -11.66
C GLN A 214 -15.75 -1.85 -11.57
N PHE A 215 -15.79 -2.68 -10.51
CA PHE A 215 -14.88 -3.81 -10.35
C PHE A 215 -15.02 -4.81 -11.52
N GLU A 216 -16.24 -5.19 -11.89
CA GLU A 216 -16.49 -6.10 -13.02
C GLU A 216 -16.04 -5.49 -14.36
N LYS A 217 -16.30 -4.19 -14.56
CA LYS A 217 -15.86 -3.48 -15.77
C LYS A 217 -14.34 -3.44 -15.87
N ARG A 218 -13.64 -3.27 -14.74
CA ARG A 218 -12.17 -3.26 -14.67
C ARG A 218 -11.60 -4.64 -14.98
N TYR A 219 -12.15 -5.70 -14.38
CA TYR A 219 -11.64 -7.06 -14.46
C TYR A 219 -12.53 -7.98 -15.31
N LYS A 220 -12.76 -7.59 -16.57
CA LYS A 220 -13.47 -8.44 -17.53
C LYS A 220 -12.84 -9.84 -17.59
N THR A 221 -13.68 -10.86 -17.78
CA THR A 221 -13.28 -12.26 -17.92
C THR A 221 -12.11 -12.40 -18.90
N GLY A 222 -10.97 -12.91 -18.41
CA GLY A 222 -9.76 -13.16 -19.22
C GLY A 222 -8.54 -12.31 -18.85
N GLN A 223 -8.67 -11.27 -18.03
CA GLN A 223 -7.50 -10.57 -17.50
C GLN A 223 -6.77 -11.45 -16.49
N SER A 224 -5.56 -11.87 -16.86
CA SER A 224 -4.64 -12.60 -15.98
C SER A 224 -3.44 -11.71 -15.65
N GLY A 225 -3.04 -11.72 -14.39
CA GLY A 225 -1.92 -10.94 -13.90
C GLY A 225 -1.68 -11.19 -12.41
N PRO A 226 -0.49 -10.86 -11.89
CA PRO A 226 -0.12 -11.15 -10.50
C PRO A 226 -1.03 -10.43 -9.47
N TYR A 227 -1.70 -9.36 -9.89
CA TYR A 227 -2.60 -8.56 -9.06
C TYR A 227 -4.06 -8.58 -9.55
N ALA A 228 -4.38 -9.46 -10.51
CA ALA A 228 -5.75 -9.68 -10.93
C ALA A 228 -6.52 -10.43 -9.83
N PRO A 229 -7.84 -10.19 -9.68
CA PRO A 229 -8.64 -10.95 -8.74
C PRO A 229 -8.64 -12.44 -9.10
N THR A 230 -8.59 -13.28 -8.07
CA THR A 230 -8.75 -14.73 -8.22
C THR A 230 -10.17 -15.08 -8.65
N GLN A 231 -10.37 -16.27 -9.24
CA GLN A 231 -11.73 -16.75 -9.57
C GLN A 231 -12.66 -16.77 -8.36
N LYS A 232 -12.13 -17.12 -7.18
CA LYS A 232 -12.87 -17.07 -5.92
C LYS A 232 -13.33 -15.65 -5.59
N GLN A 233 -12.46 -14.65 -5.73
CA GLN A 233 -12.82 -13.24 -5.53
C GLN A 233 -13.85 -12.77 -6.55
N LEU A 234 -13.69 -13.10 -7.84
CA LEU A 234 -14.71 -12.79 -8.85
C LEU A 234 -16.08 -13.37 -8.48
N GLY A 235 -16.13 -14.65 -8.06
CA GLY A 235 -17.36 -15.29 -7.61
C GLY A 235 -17.98 -14.63 -6.38
N LEU A 236 -17.17 -14.27 -5.38
CA LEU A 236 -17.64 -13.56 -4.19
C LEU A 236 -18.22 -12.18 -4.51
N MET A 237 -17.61 -11.46 -5.45
CA MET A 237 -18.12 -10.15 -5.87
C MET A 237 -19.45 -10.29 -6.63
N ALA A 238 -19.60 -11.33 -7.46
CA ALA A 238 -20.86 -11.63 -8.15
C ALA A 238 -21.98 -11.98 -7.15
N ILE A 239 -21.69 -12.75 -6.09
CA ILE A 239 -22.63 -13.04 -5.01
C ILE A 239 -23.06 -11.74 -4.32
N LYS A 240 -22.12 -10.87 -3.94
CA LYS A 240 -22.40 -9.55 -3.34
C LYS A 240 -23.30 -8.71 -4.24
N LYS A 241 -23.06 -8.70 -5.56
CA LYS A 241 -23.91 -8.00 -6.55
C LYS A 241 -25.37 -8.45 -6.48
N SER A 242 -25.60 -9.77 -6.43
CA SER A 242 -26.95 -10.33 -6.39
C SER A 242 -27.69 -9.91 -5.12
N HIS A 243 -27.03 -9.98 -3.96
CA HIS A 243 -27.60 -9.51 -2.69
C HIS A 243 -27.94 -8.03 -2.71
N LEU A 244 -27.05 -7.18 -3.22
CA LEU A 244 -27.26 -5.74 -3.32
C LEU A 244 -28.43 -5.37 -4.23
N LYS A 245 -28.59 -6.06 -5.36
CA LYS A 245 -29.74 -5.87 -6.26
C LYS A 245 -31.08 -6.20 -5.58
N ASN A 246 -31.11 -7.27 -4.79
CA ASN A 246 -32.32 -7.66 -4.05
C ASN A 246 -32.64 -6.64 -2.93
N ALA A 247 -31.60 -6.17 -2.22
CA ALA A 247 -31.75 -5.13 -1.19
C ALA A 247 -32.26 -3.81 -1.77
N ALA A 248 -31.70 -3.35 -2.91
CA ALA A 248 -32.10 -2.12 -3.58
C ALA A 248 -33.55 -2.16 -4.11
N ARG A 249 -34.01 -3.32 -4.60
CA ARG A 249 -35.41 -3.51 -5.01
C ARG A 249 -36.38 -3.38 -3.83
N THR A 250 -36.03 -3.99 -2.70
CA THR A 250 -36.87 -3.97 -1.49
C THR A 250 -37.00 -2.56 -0.90
N THR A 251 -35.93 -1.77 -0.94
CA THR A 251 -35.96 -0.37 -0.48
C THR A 251 -36.81 0.52 -1.38
N ALA A 252 -36.75 0.33 -2.70
CA ALA A 252 -37.58 1.08 -3.66
C ALA A 252 -39.08 0.78 -3.50
N THR A 253 -39.46 -0.45 -3.18
CA THR A 253 -40.87 -0.81 -2.94
C THR A 253 -41.39 -0.23 -1.62
N THR A 254 -40.53 -0.11 -0.61
CA THR A 254 -40.91 0.41 0.72
C THR A 254 -41.04 1.94 0.74
N SER A 255 -40.30 2.67 -0.12
CA SER A 255 -40.42 4.14 -0.20
C SER A 255 -41.58 4.64 -1.05
N MET A 256 -42.32 3.74 -1.71
CA MET A 256 -43.49 4.06 -2.56
C MET A 256 -44.83 3.70 -1.90
N ALA A 257 -44.80 3.13 -0.69
CA ALA A 257 -45.96 2.84 0.15
C ALA A 257 -46.04 3.85 1.30
#